data_AF-A0A968NQU9-F1
#
_entry.id   AF-A0A968NQU9-F1
#
_cell.length_a   1.000
_cell.length_b   1.000
_cell.length_c   1.000
_cell.angle_alpha   90.00
_cell.angle_beta   90.00
_cell.angle_gamma   90.00
#
_symmetry.space_group_name_H-M   'P 1'
#
loop_
_entity.id
_entity.type
_entity.pdbx_description
1 polymer ?
#
loop_
_entity_poly.entity_id
_entity_poly.type
_entity_poly.pdbx_seq_one_letter_code
_entity_poly.pdbx_strand_id
1 'polypeptide(L)'
;MLAETTDTIGLPLTPMPQLAEQTIAIGHIRIVQESDGLVRRVEPQVNGQPALWLATMQAYSLVRAEVELPDLHPQWINWPSAADRLPQVSFADVLAGKIPPAQFQDKIVLVGVTATAIDAQATRSIAIRQREA
;
A
#
# COMPACT_ATOMS: atom_id res chain seq x y z
N MET A 1 -10.00 3.21 -7.25
CA MET A 1 -8.74 3.57 -6.59
C MET A 1 -7.64 2.77 -7.24
N LEU A 2 -6.53 3.40 -7.60
CA LEU A 2 -5.36 2.72 -8.16
C LEU A 2 -4.11 3.11 -7.39
N ALA A 3 -3.14 2.20 -7.37
CA ALA A 3 -1.84 2.41 -6.76
C ALA A 3 -0.83 2.82 -7.82
N GLU A 4 0.12 3.67 -7.44
CA GLU A 4 1.31 3.93 -8.25
C GLU A 4 2.59 3.87 -7.40
N THR A 5 3.71 3.71 -8.10
CA THR A 5 5.04 3.63 -7.48
C THR A 5 6.07 4.23 -8.43
N THR A 6 7.33 4.20 -8.06
CA THR A 6 8.45 4.56 -8.95
C THR A 6 9.23 3.33 -9.38
N ASP A 7 9.98 3.44 -10.47
CA ASP A 7 10.97 2.43 -10.85
C ASP A 7 12.27 2.58 -10.03
N THR A 8 13.30 1.81 -10.41
CA THR A 8 14.62 1.81 -9.74
C THR A 8 15.41 3.10 -9.91
N ILE A 9 15.07 3.95 -10.89
CA ILE A 9 15.72 5.25 -11.14
C ILE A 9 14.85 6.43 -10.68
N GLY A 10 13.71 6.15 -10.04
CA GLY A 10 12.83 7.15 -9.46
C GLY A 10 11.80 7.73 -10.44
N LEU A 11 11.65 7.15 -11.64
CA LEU A 11 10.60 7.55 -12.56
C LEU A 11 9.24 7.02 -12.11
N PRO A 12 8.17 7.83 -12.15
CA PRO A 12 6.82 7.36 -11.83
C PRO A 12 6.35 6.25 -12.78
N LEU A 13 5.87 5.15 -12.20
CA LEU A 13 5.13 4.08 -12.87
C LEU A 13 3.65 4.34 -12.63
N THR A 14 3.02 4.99 -13.60
CA THR A 14 1.60 5.36 -13.52
C THR A 14 0.69 4.26 -14.08
N PRO A 15 -0.57 4.19 -13.64
CA PRO A 15 -1.54 3.26 -14.22
C PRO A 15 -1.76 3.51 -15.71
N MET A 16 -2.11 2.45 -16.44
CA MET A 16 -2.50 2.57 -17.85
C MET A 16 -3.64 3.60 -18.01
N PRO A 17 -3.62 4.46 -19.06
CA PRO A 17 -4.60 5.53 -19.23
C PRO A 17 -6.06 5.07 -19.11
N GLN A 18 -6.39 3.92 -19.69
CA GLN A 18 -7.74 3.36 -19.66
C GLN A 18 -8.24 3.08 -18.23
N LEU A 19 -7.33 2.77 -17.30
CA LEU A 19 -7.64 2.56 -15.89
C LEU A 19 -7.60 3.87 -15.12
N ALA A 20 -6.64 4.75 -15.43
CA ALA A 20 -6.50 6.05 -14.78
C ALA A 20 -7.72 6.94 -14.98
N GLU A 21 -8.34 6.90 -16.16
CA GLU A 21 -9.56 7.67 -16.46
C GLU A 21 -10.81 7.16 -15.75
N GLN A 22 -10.80 5.89 -15.31
CA GLN A 22 -11.94 5.22 -14.69
C GLN A 22 -11.83 5.16 -13.15
N THR A 23 -10.76 5.70 -12.56
CA THR A 23 -10.56 5.69 -11.11
C THR A 23 -10.92 7.03 -10.47
N ILE A 24 -11.53 6.97 -9.30
CA ILE A 24 -11.88 8.16 -8.49
C ILE A 24 -10.61 8.86 -7.98
N ALA A 25 -9.57 8.10 -7.64
CA ALA A 25 -8.29 8.64 -7.23
C ALA A 25 -7.16 7.62 -7.40
N ILE A 26 -5.93 8.14 -7.38
CA ILE A 26 -4.67 7.41 -7.46
C ILE A 26 -3.83 7.83 -6.23
N GLY A 27 -3.11 6.88 -5.63
CA GLY A 27 -2.18 7.19 -4.55
C GLY A 27 -0.95 6.30 -4.54
N HIS A 28 0.12 6.78 -3.92
CA HIS A 28 1.40 6.06 -3.91
C HIS A 28 1.42 4.90 -2.90
N ILE A 29 2.19 3.87 -3.20
CA ILE A 29 2.50 2.75 -2.29
C ILE A 29 3.96 2.74 -1.82
N ARG A 30 4.62 3.90 -1.87
CA ARG A 30 6.01 4.08 -1.43
C ARG A 30 6.27 3.49 -0.05
N ILE A 31 7.34 2.71 0.04
CA ILE A 31 7.86 2.12 1.28
C ILE A 31 9.23 2.72 1.54
N VAL A 32 9.44 3.26 2.74
CA VAL A 32 10.74 3.76 3.19
C VAL A 32 11.23 2.85 4.32
N GLN A 33 12.26 2.07 4.01
CA GLN A 33 12.96 1.26 5.01
C GLN A 33 14.00 2.14 5.73
N GLU A 34 14.11 1.96 7.04
CA GLU A 34 15.17 2.56 7.85
C GLU A 34 16.48 1.79 7.68
N SER A 35 17.56 2.23 8.34
CA SER A 35 18.91 1.65 8.20
C SER A 35 19.01 0.18 8.60
N ASP A 36 18.06 -0.33 9.37
CA ASP A 36 17.94 -1.72 9.77
C ASP A 36 16.98 -2.55 8.89
N GLY A 37 16.49 -1.97 7.78
CA GLY A 37 15.60 -2.62 6.83
C GLY A 37 14.13 -2.66 7.28
N LEU A 38 13.80 -2.11 8.45
CA LEU A 38 12.43 -2.11 8.96
C LEU A 38 11.64 -0.88 8.50
N VAL A 39 10.34 -1.09 8.26
CA VAL A 39 9.39 -0.04 7.89
C VAL A 39 8.58 0.29 9.13
N ARG A 40 8.75 1.52 9.65
CA ARG A 40 8.08 1.97 10.87
C ARG A 40 7.12 3.12 10.66
N ARG A 41 7.26 3.81 9.53
CA ARG A 41 6.52 5.04 9.22
C ARG A 41 5.91 4.97 7.84
N VAL A 42 4.80 5.69 7.68
CA VAL A 42 4.19 5.98 6.39
C VAL A 42 4.31 7.47 6.12
N GLU A 43 4.57 7.84 4.88
CA GLU A 43 4.49 9.22 4.41
C GLU A 43 3.06 9.40 3.85
N PRO A 44 2.18 10.21 4.48
CA PRO A 44 0.83 10.42 3.97
C PRO A 44 0.81 11.10 2.61
N GLN A 45 1.87 11.85 2.28
CA GLN A 45 2.01 12.57 1.03
C GLN A 45 3.48 12.67 0.60
N VAL A 46 3.74 12.52 -0.70
CA VAL A 46 5.06 12.71 -1.32
C VAL A 46 4.89 13.58 -2.56
N ASN A 47 5.61 14.71 -2.64
CA ASN A 47 5.52 15.64 -3.78
C ASN A 47 4.08 16.06 -4.15
N GLY A 48 3.21 16.25 -3.15
CA GLY A 48 1.80 16.59 -3.36
C GLY A 48 0.89 15.39 -3.66
N GLN A 49 1.44 14.21 -3.92
CA GLN A 49 0.67 13.00 -4.16
C GLN A 49 0.34 12.27 -2.85
N PRO A 50 -0.94 11.94 -2.58
CA PRO A 50 -1.32 11.22 -1.38
C PRO A 50 -0.89 9.75 -1.43
N ALA A 51 -0.62 9.16 -0.27
CA ALA A 51 -0.51 7.72 -0.13
C ALA A 51 -1.84 7.05 -0.49
N LEU A 52 -1.79 5.80 -0.96
CA LEU A 52 -2.98 5.07 -1.40
C LEU A 52 -4.09 5.06 -0.33
N TRP A 53 -3.75 4.84 0.93
CA TRP A 53 -4.71 4.83 2.02
C TRP A 53 -5.39 6.20 2.23
N LEU A 54 -4.64 7.30 2.09
CA LEU A 54 -5.17 8.66 2.24
C LEU A 54 -6.08 9.02 1.06
N ALA A 55 -5.65 8.68 -0.15
CA ALA A 55 -6.47 8.82 -1.36
C ALA A 55 -7.78 8.02 -1.25
N THR A 56 -7.72 6.84 -0.65
CA THR A 56 -8.89 6.00 -0.39
C THR A 56 -9.85 6.63 0.62
N MET A 57 -9.34 7.23 1.71
CA MET A 57 -10.17 7.96 2.67
C MET A 57 -10.82 9.20 2.04
N GLN A 58 -10.06 9.96 1.25
CA GLN A 58 -10.60 11.09 0.49
C GLN A 58 -11.72 10.66 -0.45
N ALA A 59 -11.52 9.60 -1.23
CA ALA A 59 -12.55 9.06 -2.12
C ALA A 59 -13.78 8.55 -1.34
N TYR A 60 -13.57 7.89 -0.20
CA TYR A 60 -14.66 7.45 0.67
C TYR A 60 -15.47 8.63 1.20
N SER A 61 -14.82 9.72 1.61
CA SER A 61 -15.48 10.96 2.05
C SER A 61 -16.40 11.56 1.00
N LEU A 62 -16.02 11.47 -0.28
CA LEU A 62 -16.82 11.98 -1.39
C LEU A 62 -18.07 11.15 -1.68
N VAL A 63 -18.04 9.84 -1.40
CA VAL A 63 -19.09 8.91 -1.85
C VAL A 63 -19.94 8.31 -0.74
N ARG A 64 -19.52 8.40 0.53
CA ARG A 64 -20.18 7.70 1.64
C ARG A 64 -20.43 8.59 2.85
N ALA A 65 -19.39 9.09 3.49
CA ALA A 65 -19.50 9.87 4.72
C ALA A 65 -18.23 10.67 4.96
N GLU A 66 -18.36 11.89 5.46
CA GLU A 66 -17.23 12.75 5.81
C GLU A 66 -16.31 12.07 6.82
N VAL A 67 -15.01 12.03 6.52
CA VAL A 67 -13.95 11.50 7.37
C VAL A 67 -12.96 12.60 7.67
N GLU A 68 -12.63 12.77 8.95
CA GLU A 68 -11.53 13.64 9.36
C GLU A 68 -10.21 13.06 8.87
N LEU A 69 -9.50 13.83 8.04
CA LEU A 69 -8.21 13.41 7.52
C LEU A 69 -7.12 13.69 8.57
N PRO A 70 -6.17 12.76 8.77
CA PRO A 70 -5.09 12.99 9.72
C PRO A 70 -4.11 14.03 9.18
N ASP A 71 -3.16 14.44 10.03
CA ASP A 71 -2.07 15.31 9.58
C ASP A 71 -1.22 14.64 8.47
N LEU A 72 -0.55 15.48 7.69
CA LEU A 72 0.25 15.04 6.55
C LEU A 72 1.72 14.78 6.90
N HIS A 73 2.08 14.83 8.20
CA HIS A 73 3.43 14.53 8.62
C HIS A 73 3.66 13.01 8.59
N PRO A 74 4.92 12.54 8.46
CA PRO A 74 5.15 11.10 8.44
C PRO A 74 4.76 10.44 9.77
N GLN A 75 3.83 9.48 9.71
CA GLN A 75 3.18 8.88 10.87
C GLN A 75 3.75 7.49 11.18
N TRP A 76 3.71 7.10 12.44
CA TRP A 76 4.06 5.75 12.87
C TRP A 76 3.01 4.74 12.43
N ILE A 77 3.46 3.58 11.94
CA ILE A 77 2.57 2.46 11.66
C ILE A 77 2.16 1.85 12.99
N ASN A 78 0.86 1.93 13.29
CA ASN A 78 0.29 1.25 14.44
C ASN A 78 -0.03 -0.20 14.06
N TRP A 79 0.78 -1.14 14.54
CA TRP A 79 0.53 -2.57 14.39
C TRP A 79 -0.42 -3.05 15.51
N PRO A 80 -1.69 -3.39 15.20
CA PRO A 80 -2.67 -3.72 16.24
C PRO A 80 -2.38 -5.07 16.92
N SER A 81 -1.64 -5.95 16.25
CA SER A 81 -1.19 -7.24 16.77
C SER A 81 0.00 -7.77 15.97
N ALA A 82 0.61 -8.84 16.46
CA ALA A 82 1.59 -9.61 15.68
C ALA A 82 0.92 -10.17 14.41
N ALA A 83 1.69 -10.27 13.32
CA ALA A 83 1.16 -10.59 11.99
C ALA A 83 0.44 -11.95 11.91
N ASP A 84 0.85 -12.91 12.73
CA ASP A 84 0.24 -14.25 12.88
C ASP A 84 -1.13 -14.22 13.59
N ARG A 85 -1.46 -13.12 14.27
CA ARG A 85 -2.75 -12.92 14.96
C ARG A 85 -3.72 -12.04 14.18
N LEU A 86 -3.33 -11.51 13.03
CA LEU A 86 -4.25 -10.76 12.17
C LEU A 86 -5.23 -11.75 11.51
N PRO A 87 -6.52 -11.42 11.39
CA PRO A 87 -7.47 -12.26 10.68
C PRO A 87 -7.04 -12.47 9.22
N GLN A 88 -6.89 -13.73 8.82
CA GLN A 88 -6.52 -14.10 7.46
C GLN A 88 -7.65 -14.91 6.82
N VAL A 89 -7.88 -14.66 5.53
CA VAL A 89 -8.87 -15.36 4.73
C VAL A 89 -8.17 -15.90 3.49
N SER A 90 -8.38 -17.17 3.18
CA SER A 90 -7.87 -17.79 1.96
C SER A 90 -8.53 -17.14 0.74
N PHE A 91 -7.73 -16.54 -0.13
CA PHE A 91 -8.24 -15.96 -1.38
C PHE A 91 -8.90 -17.02 -2.27
N ALA A 92 -8.38 -18.25 -2.29
CA ALA A 92 -9.00 -19.36 -3.02
C ALA A 92 -10.39 -19.72 -2.47
N ASP A 93 -10.59 -19.64 -1.15
CA ASP A 93 -11.90 -19.91 -0.54
C ASP A 93 -12.90 -18.77 -0.78
N VAL A 94 -12.43 -17.52 -0.90
CA VAL A 94 -13.24 -16.38 -1.36
C VAL A 94 -13.72 -16.62 -2.79
N LEU A 95 -12.81 -16.99 -3.69
CA LEU A 95 -13.17 -17.30 -5.09
C LEU A 95 -14.10 -18.51 -5.21
N ALA A 96 -13.94 -19.52 -4.33
CA ALA A 96 -14.81 -20.68 -4.27
C ALA A 96 -16.17 -20.39 -3.58
N GLY A 97 -16.41 -19.16 -3.12
CA GLY A 97 -17.67 -18.76 -2.47
C GLY A 97 -17.89 -19.36 -1.08
N LYS A 98 -16.84 -19.90 -0.45
CA LYS A 98 -16.93 -20.49 0.90
C LYS A 98 -16.95 -19.44 2.00
N ILE A 99 -16.52 -18.23 1.69
CA ILE A 99 -16.48 -17.10 2.61
C ILE A 99 -17.76 -16.26 2.45
N PRO A 100 -18.59 -16.11 3.50
CA PRO A 100 -19.82 -15.32 3.41
C PRO A 100 -19.52 -13.86 3.05
N PRO A 101 -20.25 -13.24 2.09
CA PRO A 101 -20.04 -11.84 1.72
C PRO A 101 -20.16 -10.85 2.89
N ALA A 102 -20.97 -11.17 3.89
CA ALA A 102 -21.12 -10.39 5.12
C ALA A 102 -19.80 -10.17 5.86
N GLN A 103 -18.79 -11.03 5.65
CA GLN A 103 -17.46 -10.84 6.23
C GLN A 103 -16.74 -9.57 5.73
N PHE A 104 -17.09 -9.12 4.52
CA PHE A 104 -16.50 -7.93 3.89
C PHE A 104 -17.44 -6.71 3.95
N GLN A 105 -18.61 -6.85 4.59
CA GLN A 105 -19.58 -5.76 4.70
C GLN A 105 -18.98 -4.60 5.49
N ASP A 106 -19.25 -3.37 5.01
CA ASP A 106 -18.79 -2.11 5.58
C ASP A 106 -17.26 -1.98 5.71
N LYS A 107 -16.52 -2.76 4.91
CA LYS A 107 -15.05 -2.70 4.82
C LYS A 107 -14.62 -2.18 3.47
N ILE A 108 -13.47 -1.52 3.46
CA ILE A 108 -12.72 -1.26 2.23
C ILE A 108 -11.81 -2.46 1.97
N VAL A 109 -12.03 -3.13 0.84
CA VAL A 109 -11.24 -4.30 0.43
C VAL A 109 -10.29 -3.90 -0.68
N LEU A 110 -8.99 -4.07 -0.44
CA LEU A 110 -7.94 -3.88 -1.44
C LEU A 110 -7.61 -5.22 -2.08
N VAL A 111 -7.64 -5.27 -3.41
CA VAL A 111 -7.27 -6.46 -4.18
C VAL A 111 -6.01 -6.12 -4.96
N GLY A 112 -4.99 -6.96 -4.81
CA GLY A 112 -3.70 -6.80 -5.46
C GLY A 112 -2.97 -8.12 -5.57
N VAL A 113 -1.75 -8.06 -6.11
CA VAL A 113 -0.88 -9.22 -6.26
C VAL A 113 0.21 -9.18 -5.20
N THR A 114 0.39 -10.29 -4.48
CA THR A 114 1.46 -10.47 -3.50
C THR A 114 2.51 -11.43 -4.08
N ALA A 115 3.25 -10.97 -5.10
CA ALA A 115 4.41 -11.71 -5.59
C ALA A 115 5.66 -10.91 -5.27
N THR A 116 6.62 -11.53 -4.58
CA THR A 116 7.93 -10.96 -4.24
C THR A 116 8.71 -10.49 -5.48
N ALA A 117 8.43 -11.07 -6.66
CA ALA A 117 9.04 -10.65 -7.92
C ALA A 117 8.39 -9.39 -8.54
N ILE A 118 7.22 -8.96 -8.06
CA ILE A 118 6.49 -7.78 -8.55
C ILE A 118 6.90 -6.52 -7.77
N ASP A 119 7.41 -6.67 -6.54
CA ASP A 119 7.88 -5.57 -5.70
C ASP A 119 9.41 -5.64 -5.47
N ALA A 120 10.17 -5.33 -6.51
CA ALA A 120 11.64 -5.34 -6.48
C ALA A 120 12.24 -4.24 -5.57
N GLN A 121 11.44 -3.33 -5.02
CA GLN A 121 11.95 -2.25 -4.17
C GLN A 121 12.42 -2.72 -2.78
N ALA A 122 12.10 -3.95 -2.37
CA ALA A 122 12.44 -4.45 -1.04
C ALA A 122 13.89 -4.94 -0.85
N THR A 123 14.73 -5.04 -1.89
CA THR A 123 16.11 -5.55 -1.74
C THR A 123 17.15 -4.52 -2.16
N ARG A 124 17.49 -3.60 -1.25
CA ARG A 124 18.83 -2.99 -1.26
C ARG A 124 19.79 -4.00 -0.64
N SER A 125 20.43 -4.81 -1.47
CA SER A 125 21.46 -5.75 -1.06
C SER A 125 22.51 -5.04 -0.18
N ILE A 126 22.70 -5.54 1.05
CA ILE A 126 23.87 -5.21 1.86
C ILE A 126 25.10 -5.63 1.06
N ALA A 127 25.81 -4.65 0.50
CA ALA A 127 27.12 -4.89 -0.07
C ALA A 127 28.09 -5.17 1.09
N ILE A 128 28.36 -6.45 1.35
CA ILE A 128 29.48 -6.87 2.18
C ILE A 128 30.74 -6.46 1.41
N ARG A 129 31.41 -5.39 1.86
CA ARG A 129 32.77 -5.06 1.41
C ARG A 129 33.68 -6.21 1.84
N GLN A 130 34.05 -7.07 0.90
CA GLN A 130 35.22 -7.92 1.03
C GLN A 130 36.44 -6.98 1.14
N ARG A 131 37.14 -7.04 2.28
CA ARG A 131 38.49 -6.46 2.39
C ARG A 131 39.43 -7.44 1.70
N GLU A 132 40.09 -7.01 0.63
CA GLU A 132 41.26 -7.70 0.12
C GLU A 132 42.46 -7.38 1.02
N ALA A 133 43.28 -8.42 1.24
CA ALA A 133 44.46 -8.44 2.10
C ALA A 133 45.68 -7.80 1.42
#